data_AF-A0A5D2BM52-F1
#
_entry.id   AF-A0A5D2BM52-F1
#
_cell.length_a   1.000
_cell.length_b   1.000
_cell.length_c   1.000
_cell.angle_alpha   90.00
_cell.angle_beta   90.00
_cell.angle_gamma   90.00
#
_symmetry.space_group_name_H-M   'P 1'
#
loop_
_entity.id
_entity.type
_entity.pdbx_description
1 polymer ?
#
loop_
_entity_poly.entity_id
_entity_poly.type
_entity_poly.pdbx_seq_one_letter_code
_entity_poly.pdbx_strand_id
1 'polypeptide(L)'
;VMASDFAMDQFRFLKRLLLVHGHWNYQRVGYLVLYNFYRNVVFVLMLFCHKTLLEYPKLHGVGHRREAYNLQLFWITMIDTQWQSLESTIDIWSMGSLWTIAVVILVNIHLAMDIRRWVFITHAAVWGSIIITYACIVVLDSIPVFPNY
;
A
#
# COMPACT_ATOMS: atom_id res chain seq x y z
N VAL A 1 3.88 -38.24 7.73
CA VAL A 1 4.33 -37.07 6.94
C VAL A 1 3.70 -35.83 7.57
N MET A 2 4.44 -35.02 8.31
CA MET A 2 3.89 -33.90 9.11
C MET A 2 4.35 -32.51 8.64
N ALA A 3 4.99 -32.42 7.47
CA ALA A 3 5.51 -31.16 6.91
C ALA A 3 5.19 -31.05 5.40
N SER A 4 3.95 -31.35 5.02
CA SER A 4 3.46 -31.11 3.65
C SER A 4 2.25 -30.19 3.72
N ASP A 5 2.31 -29.02 3.07
CA ASP A 5 1.21 -28.04 3.02
C ASP A 5 -0.09 -28.61 2.42
N PHE A 6 0.03 -29.68 1.64
CA PHE A 6 -1.08 -30.49 1.15
C PHE A 6 -0.78 -31.98 1.30
N ALA A 7 -1.50 -32.65 2.20
CA ALA A 7 -1.52 -34.11 2.29
C ALA A 7 -2.61 -34.66 1.35
N MET A 8 -2.22 -35.43 0.34
CA MET A 8 -3.15 -36.10 -0.57
C MET A 8 -2.88 -37.59 -0.58
N ASP A 9 -3.96 -38.37 -0.52
CA ASP A 9 -3.91 -39.83 -0.43
C ASP A 9 -3.59 -40.50 -1.78
N GLN A 10 -3.83 -39.82 -2.92
CA GLN A 10 -3.51 -40.32 -4.26
C GLN A 10 -3.03 -39.25 -5.24
N PHE A 11 -2.01 -39.59 -6.04
CA PHE A 11 -1.34 -38.71 -7.04
C PHE A 11 -2.28 -38.13 -8.12
N ARG A 12 -3.42 -38.78 -8.41
CA ARG A 12 -4.39 -38.32 -9.42
C ARG A 12 -5.07 -36.99 -9.05
N PHE A 13 -5.27 -36.72 -7.75
CA PHE A 13 -5.94 -35.50 -7.29
C PHE A 13 -5.02 -34.27 -7.33
N LEU A 14 -3.70 -34.47 -7.25
CA LEU A 14 -2.70 -33.40 -7.32
C LEU A 14 -2.76 -32.64 -8.65
N LYS A 15 -2.95 -33.37 -9.76
CA LYS A 15 -3.05 -32.79 -11.10
C LYS A 15 -4.23 -31.83 -11.23
N ARG A 16 -5.40 -32.18 -10.68
CA ARG A 16 -6.60 -31.34 -10.74
C ARG A 16 -6.51 -30.16 -9.77
N LEU A 17 -5.92 -30.35 -8.57
CA LEU A 17 -5.75 -29.27 -7.60
C LEU A 17 -4.80 -28.19 -8.15
N LEU A 18 -3.63 -28.59 -8.66
CA LEU A 18 -2.59 -27.66 -9.09
C LEU A 18 -3.00 -26.90 -10.36
N LEU A 19 -3.60 -27.59 -11.34
CA LEU A 19 -4.03 -26.95 -12.58
C LEU A 19 -5.21 -26.00 -12.41
N VAL A 20 -6.21 -26.36 -11.60
CA VAL A 20 -7.36 -25.48 -11.41
C VAL A 20 -7.02 -24.40 -10.38
N HIS A 21 -6.72 -24.77 -9.14
CA HIS A 21 -6.55 -23.78 -8.08
C HIS A 21 -5.23 -22.99 -8.16
N GLY A 22 -4.16 -23.59 -8.67
CA GLY A 22 -2.90 -22.86 -8.90
C GLY A 22 -3.07 -21.77 -9.95
N HIS A 23 -3.80 -22.03 -11.04
CA HIS A 23 -4.06 -21.05 -12.09
C HIS A 23 -4.91 -19.87 -11.59
N TRP A 24 -5.99 -20.14 -10.87
CA TRP A 24 -6.84 -19.10 -10.29
C TRP A 24 -6.09 -18.25 -9.24
N ASN A 25 -5.25 -18.86 -8.41
CA ASN A 25 -4.46 -18.10 -7.43
C ASN A 25 -3.40 -17.22 -8.11
N TYR A 26 -2.67 -17.80 -9.08
CA TYR A 26 -1.64 -17.10 -9.83
C TYR A 26 -2.21 -15.89 -10.59
N GLN A 27 -3.40 -16.03 -11.21
CA GLN A 27 -4.07 -14.92 -11.87
C GLN A 27 -4.47 -13.81 -10.89
N ARG A 28 -5.08 -14.13 -9.74
CA ARG A 28 -5.50 -13.12 -8.76
C ARG A 28 -4.32 -12.37 -8.13
N VAL A 29 -3.27 -13.09 -7.77
CA VAL A 29 -2.02 -12.50 -7.26
C VAL A 29 -1.38 -11.61 -8.33
N GLY A 30 -1.34 -12.06 -9.59
CA GLY A 30 -0.82 -11.27 -10.70
C GLY A 30 -1.56 -9.94 -10.91
N TYR A 31 -2.90 -9.95 -10.89
CA TYR A 31 -3.70 -8.72 -10.99
C TYR A 31 -3.48 -7.75 -9.82
N LEU A 32 -3.32 -8.27 -8.60
CA LEU A 32 -3.05 -7.46 -7.41
C LEU A 32 -1.67 -6.81 -7.46
N VAL A 33 -0.63 -7.54 -7.88
CA VAL A 33 0.73 -7.02 -8.02
C VAL A 33 0.76 -5.92 -9.09
N LEU A 34 0.13 -6.14 -10.24
CA LEU A 34 0.02 -5.15 -11.31
C LEU A 34 -0.74 -3.89 -10.87
N TYR A 35 -1.85 -4.05 -10.15
CA TYR A 35 -2.63 -2.93 -9.61
C TYR A 35 -1.83 -2.13 -8.56
N ASN A 36 -1.11 -2.82 -7.68
CA ASN A 36 -0.26 -2.18 -6.69
C ASN A 36 0.89 -1.40 -7.34
N PHE A 37 1.54 -1.97 -8.35
CA PHE A 37 2.61 -1.31 -9.10
C PHE A 37 2.10 -0.06 -9.84
N TYR A 38 0.94 -0.18 -10.50
CA TYR A 38 0.28 0.95 -11.16
C TYR A 38 -0.02 2.09 -10.18
N ARG A 39 -0.59 1.78 -9.02
CA ARG A 39 -0.93 2.79 -8.01
C ARG A 39 0.31 3.50 -7.46
N ASN A 40 1.40 2.77 -7.23
CA ASN A 40 2.67 3.34 -6.78
C ASN A 40 3.32 4.24 -7.85
N VAL A 41 3.34 3.81 -9.12
CA VAL A 41 3.89 4.61 -10.21
C VAL A 41 3.11 5.92 -10.39
N VAL A 42 1.78 5.88 -10.31
CA VAL A 42 0.94 7.09 -10.36
C VAL A 42 1.26 8.05 -9.22
N PHE A 43 1.42 7.56 -7.98
CA PHE A 43 1.81 8.39 -6.84
C PHE A 43 3.18 9.05 -7.02
N VAL A 44 4.19 8.28 -7.46
CA VAL A 44 5.54 8.79 -7.71
C VAL A 44 5.54 9.82 -8.84
N LEU A 45 4.81 9.58 -9.93
CA LEU A 45 4.66 10.53 -11.04
C LEU A 45 3.96 11.81 -10.61
N MET A 46 2.91 11.72 -9.79
CA MET A 46 2.19 12.87 -9.25
C MET A 46 3.12 13.74 -8.38
N LEU A 47 3.88 13.11 -7.48
CA LEU A 47 4.85 13.80 -6.63
C LEU A 47 5.98 14.43 -7.46
N PHE A 48 6.50 13.72 -8.46
CA PHE A 48 7.53 14.24 -9.36
C PHE A 48 7.04 15.45 -10.17
N CYS A 49 5.81 15.39 -10.69
CA CYS A 49 5.18 16.49 -11.42
C CYS A 49 4.98 17.70 -10.50
N HIS A 50 4.53 17.49 -9.27
CA HIS A 50 4.38 18.57 -8.28
C HIS A 50 5.73 19.24 -7.94
N LYS A 51 6.78 18.46 -7.71
CA LYS A 51 8.12 18.98 -7.40
C LYS A 51 8.71 19.77 -8.58
N THR A 52 8.58 19.26 -9.81
CA THR A 52 9.06 19.95 -11.01
C THR A 52 8.27 21.23 -11.31
N LEU A 53 6.96 21.26 -11.03
CA LEU A 53 6.12 22.46 -11.16
C LEU A 53 6.55 23.56 -10.17
N LEU A 54 6.92 23.20 -8.94
CA LEU A 54 7.42 24.14 -7.94
C LEU A 54 8.81 24.70 -8.29
N GLU A 55 9.66 23.91 -8.95
CA GLU A 55 11.03 24.31 -9.32
C GLU A 55 11.07 25.27 -10.53
N TYR A 56 10.05 25.22 -11.39
CA TYR A 56 9.93 26.10 -12.57
C TYR A 56 8.64 26.95 -12.54
N PRO A 57 8.62 28.08 -11.80
CA PRO A 57 7.44 28.93 -11.65
C PRO A 57 6.94 29.54 -12.98
N LYS A 58 7.77 29.52 -14.02
CA LYS A 58 7.44 30.02 -15.37
C LYS A 58 6.43 29.13 -16.12
N LEU A 59 6.35 27.82 -15.81
CA LEU A 59 5.35 26.92 -16.42
C LEU A 59 3.94 27.15 -15.87
N HIS A 60 3.81 27.71 -14.67
CA HIS A 60 2.52 28.03 -14.04
C HIS A 60 1.72 29.09 -14.82
N GLY A 61 2.42 29.98 -15.55
CA GLY A 61 1.78 31.01 -16.37
C GLY A 61 1.01 30.49 -17.59
N VAL A 62 1.31 29.28 -18.05
CA VAL A 62 0.65 28.68 -19.24
C VAL A 62 -0.77 28.18 -18.90
N GLY A 63 -1.02 27.84 -17.62
CA GLY A 63 -2.36 27.44 -17.13
C GLY A 63 -3.34 28.61 -16.91
N HIS A 64 -2.87 29.85 -17.00
CA HIS A 64 -3.69 31.05 -16.78
C HIS A 64 -4.50 31.49 -18.02
N ARG A 65 -4.25 30.91 -19.19
CA ARG A 65 -5.15 31.07 -20.36
C ARG A 65 -6.37 30.18 -20.15
N ARG A 66 -7.54 30.81 -20.09
CA ARG A 66 -8.88 30.28 -19.75
C ARG A 66 -9.43 29.17 -20.69
N GLU A 67 -8.66 28.14 -21.01
CA GLU A 67 -9.08 27.03 -21.88
C GLU A 67 -9.14 25.68 -21.11
N ALA A 68 -8.55 25.59 -19.91
CA ALA A 68 -8.42 24.32 -19.17
C ALA A 68 -9.10 24.30 -17.78
N TYR A 69 -9.92 25.29 -17.45
CA TYR A 69 -10.65 25.31 -16.17
C TYR A 69 -11.91 24.46 -16.26
N ASN A 70 -11.76 23.15 -16.05
CA ASN A 70 -12.90 22.25 -15.90
C ASN A 70 -13.43 22.37 -14.46
N LEU A 71 -14.74 22.50 -14.29
CA LEU A 71 -15.40 22.54 -12.98
C LEU A 71 -15.06 21.29 -12.14
N GLN A 72 -14.75 20.17 -12.80
CA GLN A 72 -14.26 18.95 -12.14
C GLN A 72 -12.87 19.13 -11.53
N LEU A 73 -11.93 19.79 -12.23
CA LEU A 73 -10.59 20.08 -11.72
C LEU A 73 -10.65 21.03 -10.52
N PHE A 74 -11.57 22.00 -10.55
CA PHE A 74 -11.82 22.91 -9.41
C PHE A 74 -12.18 22.14 -8.14
N TRP A 75 -13.17 21.25 -8.21
CA TRP A 75 -13.60 20.47 -7.04
C TRP A 75 -12.51 19.51 -6.55
N ILE A 76 -11.75 18.90 -7.46
CA ILE A 76 -10.58 18.08 -7.10
C ILE A 76 -9.54 18.92 -6.33
N THR A 77 -9.21 20.12 -6.81
CA THR A 77 -8.26 21.01 -6.13
C THR A 77 -8.79 21.54 -4.79
N MET A 78 -10.09 21.80 -4.67
CA MET A 78 -10.71 22.22 -3.41
C MET A 78 -10.62 21.13 -2.34
N ILE A 79 -10.88 19.88 -2.73
CA ILE A 79 -10.75 18.72 -1.83
C ILE A 79 -9.28 18.51 -1.44
N ASP A 80 -8.34 18.67 -2.37
CA ASP A 80 -6.89 18.58 -2.11
C ASP A 80 -6.43 19.65 -1.10
N THR A 81 -6.89 20.89 -1.25
CA THR A 81 -6.56 21.97 -0.30
C THR A 81 -7.19 21.75 1.07
N GLN A 82 -8.41 21.19 1.13
CA GLN A 82 -9.06 20.86 2.39
C GLN A 82 -8.35 19.69 3.09
N TRP A 83 -7.91 18.70 2.32
CA TRP A 83 -7.11 17.57 2.79
C TRP A 83 -5.76 18.06 3.36
N GLN A 84 -5.03 18.89 2.61
CA GLN A 84 -3.77 19.51 3.07
C GLN A 84 -3.96 20.40 4.32
N SER A 85 -5.12 21.07 4.45
CA SER A 85 -5.44 21.84 5.65
C SER A 85 -5.79 20.98 6.87
N LEU A 86 -6.29 19.76 6.69
CA LEU A 86 -6.48 18.82 7.79
C LEU A 86 -5.14 18.18 8.17
N GLU A 87 -4.29 17.94 7.18
CA GLU A 87 -2.91 17.51 7.35
C GLU A 87 -2.01 18.58 7.98
N SER A 88 -2.31 19.88 7.86
CA SER A 88 -1.48 20.91 8.52
C SER A 88 -1.53 20.87 10.06
N THR A 89 -2.49 20.13 10.62
CA THR A 89 -2.61 19.86 12.06
C THR A 89 -1.98 18.50 12.44
N ILE A 90 -1.72 17.64 11.46
CA ILE A 90 -1.19 16.29 11.62
C ILE A 90 0.24 16.31 11.09
N ASP A 91 1.25 16.19 11.96
CA ASP A 91 2.65 16.21 11.51
C ASP A 91 2.89 15.27 10.32
N ILE A 92 3.67 15.73 9.34
CA ILE A 92 4.06 14.97 8.12
C ILE A 92 4.58 13.57 8.46
N TRP A 93 5.20 13.46 9.64
CA TRP A 93 5.68 12.23 10.26
C TRP A 93 4.57 11.26 10.68
N SER A 94 3.48 11.77 11.24
CA SER A 94 2.27 11.01 11.51
C SER A 94 1.63 10.49 10.22
N MET A 95 1.77 11.19 9.09
CA MET A 95 1.31 10.68 7.79
C MET A 95 2.21 9.53 7.29
N GLY A 96 3.53 9.65 7.49
CA GLY A 96 4.49 8.58 7.21
C GLY A 96 4.19 7.30 8.01
N SER A 97 3.90 7.43 9.31
CA SER A 97 3.55 6.28 10.16
C SER A 97 2.23 5.63 9.71
N LEU A 98 1.19 6.41 9.38
CA LEU A 98 -0.06 5.90 8.81
C LEU A 98 0.18 5.13 7.49
N TRP A 99 1.06 5.63 6.63
CA TRP A 99 1.39 4.96 5.36
C TRP A 99 2.12 3.63 5.59
N THR A 100 3.06 3.57 6.54
CA THR A 100 3.75 2.31 6.89
C THR A 100 2.79 1.26 7.48
N ILE A 101 1.84 1.68 8.32
CA ILE A 101 0.79 0.80 8.87
C ILE A 101 -0.10 0.26 7.75
N ALA A 102 -0.50 1.12 6.80
CA ALA A 102 -1.32 0.72 5.66
C ALA A 102 -0.62 -0.33 4.79
N VAL A 103 0.69 -0.18 4.52
CA VAL A 103 1.49 -1.16 3.77
C VAL A 103 1.57 -2.49 4.51
N VAL A 104 1.81 -2.48 5.82
CA VAL A 104 1.88 -3.72 6.63
C VAL A 104 0.55 -4.45 6.66
N ILE A 105 -0.57 -3.73 6.79
CA ILE A 105 -1.91 -4.32 6.71
C ILE A 105 -2.16 -4.93 5.33
N LEU A 106 -1.76 -4.23 4.25
CA LEU A 106 -1.95 -4.71 2.88
C LEU A 106 -1.17 -6.00 2.62
N VAL A 107 0.09 -6.06 3.07
CA VAL A 107 0.92 -7.28 2.99
C VAL A 107 0.31 -8.42 3.80
N ASN A 108 -0.21 -8.14 5.01
CA ASN A 108 -0.86 -9.16 5.85
C ASN A 108 -2.16 -9.68 5.24
N ILE A 109 -2.97 -8.82 4.62
CA ILE A 109 -4.18 -9.23 3.90
C ILE A 109 -3.83 -10.08 2.67
N HIS A 110 -2.76 -9.74 1.96
CA HIS A 110 -2.30 -10.51 0.82
C HIS A 110 -1.86 -11.93 1.25
N LEU A 111 -1.05 -12.00 2.32
CA LEU A 111 -0.65 -13.27 2.92
C LEU A 111 -1.88 -14.07 3.39
N ALA A 112 -2.85 -13.40 4.02
CA ALA A 112 -4.10 -14.03 4.47
C ALA A 112 -4.95 -14.55 3.31
N MET A 113 -4.92 -13.90 2.14
CA MET A 113 -5.62 -14.35 0.93
C MET A 113 -4.97 -15.60 0.31
N ASP A 114 -3.65 -15.74 0.41
CA ASP A 114 -2.91 -16.91 -0.07
C ASP A 114 -3.05 -18.12 0.87
N ILE A 115 -3.40 -17.92 2.15
CA ILE A 115 -3.57 -19.00 3.12
C ILE A 115 -4.90 -19.73 2.91
N ARG A 116 -4.82 -20.98 2.45
CA ARG A 116 -5.99 -21.84 2.16
C ARG A 116 -6.57 -22.51 3.41
N ARG A 117 -5.81 -22.60 4.50
CA ARG A 117 -6.25 -23.16 5.79
C ARG A 117 -5.61 -22.37 6.93
N TRP A 118 -6.45 -21.73 7.74
CA TRP A 118 -5.99 -20.99 8.91
C TRP A 118 -5.47 -21.96 9.97
N VAL A 119 -4.15 -21.96 10.16
CA VAL A 119 -3.48 -22.66 11.25
C VAL A 119 -3.04 -21.64 12.30
N PHE A 120 -3.00 -22.05 13.56
CA PHE A 120 -2.65 -21.16 14.68
C PHE A 120 -1.33 -20.41 14.45
N ILE A 121 -0.36 -21.05 13.79
CA ILE A 121 0.95 -20.48 13.45
C ILE A 121 0.83 -19.29 12.49
N THR A 122 -0.03 -19.34 11.47
CA THR A 122 -0.19 -18.23 10.52
C THR A 122 -0.93 -17.06 11.16
N HIS A 123 -1.87 -17.34 12.07
CA HIS A 123 -2.51 -16.31 12.87
C HIS A 123 -1.46 -15.63 13.77
N ALA A 124 -0.66 -16.42 14.50
CA ALA A 124 0.41 -15.90 15.35
C ALA A 124 1.45 -15.09 14.57
N ALA A 125 1.78 -15.47 13.33
CA ALA A 125 2.69 -14.72 12.46
C ALA A 125 2.11 -13.36 12.02
N VAL A 126 0.83 -13.31 11.65
CA VAL A 126 0.14 -12.06 11.27
C VAL A 126 0.09 -11.10 12.47
N TRP A 127 -0.37 -11.58 13.63
CA TRP A 127 -0.40 -10.77 14.86
C TRP A 127 1.00 -10.36 15.30
N GLY A 128 1.98 -11.26 15.20
CA GLY A 128 3.38 -10.98 15.49
C GLY A 128 3.95 -9.86 14.61
N SER A 129 3.66 -9.85 13.30
CA SER A 129 4.14 -8.81 12.40
C SER A 129 3.56 -7.42 12.74
N ILE A 130 2.29 -7.36 13.15
CA ILE A 130 1.62 -6.12 13.55
C ILE A 130 2.20 -5.59 14.87
N ILE A 131 2.41 -6.48 15.84
CA ILE A 131 3.00 -6.14 17.14
C ILE A 131 4.44 -5.65 16.98
N ILE A 132 5.25 -6.33 16.16
CA ILE A 132 6.65 -5.94 15.90
C ILE A 132 6.71 -4.58 15.20
N THR A 133 5.86 -4.34 14.21
CA THR A 133 5.80 -3.04 13.51
C THR A 133 5.44 -1.92 14.47
N TYR A 134 4.42 -2.11 15.31
CA TYR A 134 4.02 -1.12 16.30
C TYR A 134 5.13 -0.87 17.34
N ALA A 135 5.79 -1.93 17.81
CA ALA A 135 6.93 -1.82 18.72
C ALA A 135 8.10 -1.04 18.09
N CYS A 136 8.41 -1.29 16.81
CA CYS A 136 9.44 -0.53 16.09
C CYS A 136 9.08 0.95 15.98
N ILE A 137 7.82 1.30 15.68
CA ILE A 137 7.36 2.70 15.62
C ILE A 137 7.51 3.38 16.98
N VAL A 138 7.08 2.74 18.07
CA VAL A 138 7.20 3.29 19.43
C VAL A 138 8.67 3.46 19.84
N VAL A 139 9.54 2.50 19.49
CA VAL A 139 10.97 2.61 19.77
C VAL A 139 11.60 3.76 18.99
N LEU A 140 11.25 3.93 17.70
CA LEU A 140 11.74 5.04 16.88
C LEU A 140 11.29 6.40 17.43
N ASP A 141 10.03 6.53 17.87
CA ASP A 141 9.49 7.74 18.49
C ASP A 141 10.16 8.04 19.86
N SER A 142 10.60 7.00 20.58
CA SER A 142 11.26 7.14 21.89
C SER A 142 12.74 7.53 21.83
N ILE A 143 13.39 7.52 20.66
CA ILE A 143 14.82 7.87 20.52
C ILE A 143 14.94 9.38 20.29
N PRO A 144 15.43 10.17 21.28
CA PRO A 144 15.44 11.64 21.21
C PRO A 144 16.55 12.22 20.32
N VAL A 145 17.36 11.39 19.65
CA VAL A 145 18.44 11.82 18.73
C VAL A 145 17.90 12.47 17.47
N PHE A 146 16.59 12.36 17.26
CA PHE A 146 15.87 12.81 16.08
C PHE A 146 14.66 13.65 16.52
N PRO A 147 14.87 14.90 16.96
CA PRO A 147 13.76 15.77 17.34
C PRO A 147 12.96 16.09 16.06
N ASN A 148 11.73 15.61 16.00
CA ASN A 148 10.81 15.68 14.86
C ASN A 148 11.14 14.68 13.73
N TYR A 149 11.06 13.39 14.05
CA TYR A 149 10.75 12.31 13.11
C TYR A 149 9.34 11.77 13.38
#